data_AF-A0A4C2A9E5-F1
#
_entry.id   AF-A0A4C2A9E5-F1
#
_cell.length_a   1.000
_cell.length_b   1.000
_cell.length_c   1.000
_cell.angle_alpha   90.00
_cell.angle_beta   90.00
_cell.angle_gamma   90.00
#
_symmetry.space_group_name_H-M   'P 1'
#
loop_
_entity.id
_entity.type
_entity.pdbx_description
1 polymer ?
#
loop_
_entity_poly.entity_id
_entity_poly.type
_entity_poly.pdbx_seq_one_letter_code
_entity_poly.pdbx_strand_id
1 'polypeptide(L)'
;MGLDVISSREPTYWPSDRQKIPDVIDFGVTKNIFRELVDVDASLDLSSNHSPTIVSIRIPQRYELPFTHMDVIIRINWLRFKKYLSSHCSESIQLRPPGDVELTIENFTKMMTQAVEHASTSLV
;
A
#
# COMPACT_ATOMS: atom_id res chain seq x y z
N MET A 1 18.41 -23.42 -6.53
CA MET A 1 17.50 -22.46 -7.18
C MET A 1 17.90 -21.08 -6.72
N GLY A 2 18.34 -20.26 -7.67
CA GLY A 2 19.02 -18.98 -7.42
C GLY A 2 18.06 -17.87 -7.00
N LEU A 3 18.64 -16.80 -6.44
CA LEU A 3 17.96 -15.52 -6.30
C LEU A 3 17.97 -14.82 -7.66
N ASP A 4 16.87 -14.16 -8.01
CA ASP A 4 16.77 -13.36 -9.23
C ASP A 4 16.60 -11.88 -8.86
N VAL A 5 17.25 -11.01 -9.62
CA VAL A 5 17.13 -9.55 -9.47
C VAL A 5 16.11 -9.02 -10.48
N ILE A 6 15.19 -8.20 -10.00
CA ILE A 6 14.13 -7.58 -10.80
C ILE A 6 14.19 -6.05 -10.65
N SER A 7 14.10 -5.34 -11.77
CA SER A 7 14.12 -3.87 -11.83
C SER A 7 13.44 -3.44 -13.12
N SER A 8 12.90 -2.22 -13.13
CA SER A 8 12.39 -1.54 -14.33
C SER A 8 13.50 -1.20 -15.33
N ARG A 9 14.76 -1.18 -14.86
CA ARG A 9 15.95 -0.71 -15.60
C ARG A 9 15.93 0.78 -15.94
N GLU A 10 15.01 1.52 -15.36
CA GLU A 10 14.92 2.98 -15.46
C GLU A 10 15.45 3.61 -14.17
N PRO A 11 16.01 4.84 -14.23
CA PRO A 11 16.49 5.54 -13.04
C PRO A 11 15.40 5.66 -11.98
N THR A 12 15.73 5.23 -10.76
CA THR A 12 14.84 5.33 -9.60
C THR A 12 15.28 6.43 -8.65
N TYR A 13 16.48 6.99 -8.83
CA TYR A 13 17.01 8.08 -8.04
C TYR A 13 17.35 9.29 -8.91
N TRP A 14 16.88 10.46 -8.47
CA TRP A 14 17.04 11.75 -9.14
C TRP A 14 17.78 12.74 -8.23
N PRO A 15 19.12 12.83 -8.36
CA PRO A 15 19.91 13.70 -7.49
C PRO A 15 19.60 15.18 -7.74
N SER A 16 19.53 15.97 -6.67
CA SER A 16 19.38 17.44 -6.76
C SER A 16 20.66 18.13 -7.24
N ASP A 17 21.81 17.46 -7.07
CA ASP A 17 23.11 17.92 -7.53
C ASP A 17 23.25 17.69 -9.05
N ARG A 18 23.45 18.77 -9.80
CA ARG A 18 23.57 18.77 -11.26
C ARG A 18 24.81 18.05 -11.78
N GLN A 19 25.79 17.76 -10.92
CA GLN A 19 26.98 16.99 -11.28
C GLN A 19 26.76 15.47 -11.16
N LYS A 20 25.65 15.05 -10.57
CA LYS A 20 25.28 13.64 -10.43
C LYS A 20 24.28 13.24 -11.51
N ILE A 21 24.42 12.02 -12.00
CA ILE A 21 23.51 11.44 -12.99
C ILE A 21 22.43 10.61 -12.28
N PRO A 22 21.21 10.52 -12.83
CA PRO A 22 20.19 9.59 -12.35
C PRO A 22 20.72 8.15 -12.33
N ASP A 23 20.29 7.37 -11.34
CA ASP A 23 20.78 6.00 -11.13
C ASP A 23 19.65 5.03 -10.76
N VAL A 24 19.89 3.73 -10.95
CA VAL A 24 18.97 2.64 -10.62
C VAL A 24 19.43 1.99 -9.32
N ILE A 25 18.89 2.45 -8.19
CA ILE A 25 19.30 1.96 -6.85
C ILE A 25 18.16 1.29 -6.09
N ASP A 26 16.95 1.30 -6.65
CA ASP A 26 15.79 0.60 -6.13
C ASP A 26 15.48 -0.61 -7.02
N PHE A 27 15.53 -1.81 -6.44
CA PHE A 27 15.29 -3.07 -7.13
C PHE A 27 14.73 -4.13 -6.18
N GLY A 28 14.07 -5.14 -6.74
CA GLY A 28 13.59 -6.30 -6.01
C GLY A 28 14.54 -7.50 -6.16
N VAL A 29 14.51 -8.39 -5.17
CA VAL A 29 15.14 -9.71 -5.25
C VAL A 29 14.07 -10.76 -5.00
N THR A 30 13.91 -11.68 -5.94
CA THR A 30 12.93 -12.77 -5.85
C THR A 30 13.62 -14.10 -5.65
N LYS A 31 12.89 -15.05 -5.05
CA LYS A 31 13.29 -16.44 -4.92
C LYS A 31 12.11 -17.31 -5.25
N ASN A 32 12.32 -18.32 -6.10
CA ASN A 32 11.27 -19.27 -6.50
C ASN A 32 10.05 -18.60 -7.17
N ILE A 33 10.24 -17.46 -7.84
CA ILE A 33 9.21 -16.81 -8.66
C ILE A 33 9.72 -16.79 -10.09
N PHE A 34 8.96 -17.40 -11.00
CA PHE A 34 9.28 -17.38 -12.43
C PHE A 34 9.28 -15.95 -12.96
N ARG A 35 10.34 -15.53 -13.66
CA ARG A 35 10.51 -14.15 -14.14
C ARG A 35 9.38 -13.73 -15.07
N GLU A 36 8.82 -14.67 -15.82
CA GLU A 36 7.68 -14.49 -16.71
C GLU A 36 6.41 -14.07 -15.96
N LEU A 37 6.30 -14.37 -14.67
CA LEU A 37 5.17 -13.96 -13.84
C LEU A 37 5.35 -12.56 -13.26
N VAL A 38 6.52 -11.94 -13.41
CA VAL A 38 6.86 -10.68 -12.78
C VAL A 38 7.00 -9.58 -13.82
N ASP A 39 6.19 -8.54 -13.69
CA ASP A 39 6.34 -7.28 -14.40
C ASP A 39 6.93 -6.23 -13.46
N VAL A 40 7.76 -5.32 -13.99
CA VAL A 40 8.39 -4.27 -13.19
C VAL A 40 8.40 -2.96 -13.96
N ASP A 41 7.72 -1.95 -13.40
CA ASP A 41 7.58 -0.63 -13.99
C ASP A 41 8.14 0.44 -13.05
N ALA A 42 8.63 1.54 -13.60
CA ALA A 42 8.93 2.73 -12.82
C ALA A 42 7.69 3.63 -12.72
N SER A 43 7.45 4.18 -11.53
CA SER A 43 6.47 5.25 -11.35
C SER A 43 7.16 6.60 -11.55
N LEU A 44 6.75 7.33 -12.57
CA LEU A 44 7.20 8.70 -12.83
C LEU A 44 6.59 9.74 -11.89
N ASP A 45 5.90 9.30 -10.83
CA ASP A 45 5.39 10.18 -9.79
C ASP A 45 6.57 10.72 -8.94
N LEU A 46 6.91 12.00 -9.16
CA LEU A 46 8.07 12.69 -8.59
C LEU A 46 7.74 13.35 -7.24
N SER A 47 7.12 12.62 -6.33
CA SER A 47 6.83 13.11 -4.97
C SER A 47 8.06 13.13 -4.04
N SER A 48 9.19 12.59 -4.50
CA SER A 48 10.47 12.52 -3.80
C SER A 48 11.65 12.65 -4.79
N ASN A 49 12.89 12.68 -4.29
CA ASN A 49 14.10 12.46 -5.09
C ASN A 49 14.29 10.98 -5.50
N HIS A 50 13.30 10.12 -5.22
CA HIS A 50 13.19 8.76 -5.73
C HIS A 50 11.86 8.55 -6.45
N SER A 51 11.91 7.79 -7.55
CA SER A 51 10.77 7.26 -8.29
C SER A 51 10.46 5.83 -7.80
N PRO A 52 9.24 5.53 -7.34
CA PRO A 52 8.88 4.18 -6.91
C PRO A 52 9.07 3.14 -8.03
N THR A 53 9.54 1.94 -7.66
CA THR A 53 9.52 0.76 -8.54
C THR A 53 8.28 -0.09 -8.21
N ILE A 54 7.41 -0.29 -9.19
CA ILE A 54 6.19 -1.08 -9.06
C ILE A 54 6.47 -2.49 -9.56
N VAL A 55 6.27 -3.49 -8.71
CA VAL A 55 6.43 -4.91 -9.05
C VAL A 55 5.06 -5.58 -9.08
N SER A 56 4.66 -6.09 -10.24
CA SER A 56 3.41 -6.82 -10.42
C SER A 56 3.69 -8.32 -10.59
N ILE A 57 3.18 -9.14 -9.67
CA ILE A 57 3.36 -10.60 -9.72
C ILE A 57 2.04 -11.26 -10.11
N ARG A 58 2.04 -11.91 -11.28
CA ARG A 58 0.92 -12.70 -11.78
C ARG A 58 0.89 -14.05 -11.07
N ILE A 59 0.05 -14.14 -10.04
CA ILE A 59 -0.19 -15.40 -9.35
C ILE A 59 -1.45 -16.02 -9.98
N PRO A 60 -1.36 -17.21 -10.62
CA PRO A 60 -2.58 -17.93 -11.00
C PRO A 60 -3.38 -18.20 -9.72
N GLN A 61 -4.62 -17.73 -9.67
CA GLN A 61 -5.50 -17.95 -8.52
C GLN A 61 -5.60 -19.45 -8.23
N ARG A 62 -4.90 -19.90 -7.19
CA ARG A 62 -5.32 -21.09 -6.47
C ARG A 62 -6.41 -20.62 -5.53
N TYR A 63 -7.64 -21.05 -5.79
CA TYR A 63 -8.71 -20.98 -4.80
C TYR A 63 -8.34 -21.92 -3.66
N GLU A 64 -7.46 -21.49 -2.77
CA GLU A 64 -7.41 -22.05 -1.43
C GLU A 64 -8.54 -21.38 -0.66
N LEU A 65 -9.43 -22.19 -0.07
CA LEU A 65 -10.45 -21.71 0.84
C LEU A 65 -9.76 -20.78 1.86
N PRO A 66 -10.21 -19.52 2.03
CA PRO A 66 -9.51 -18.59 2.88
C PRO A 66 -9.44 -19.16 4.30
N PHE A 67 -8.25 -19.06 4.90
CA PHE A 67 -8.01 -19.43 6.30
C PHE A 67 -9.19 -19.04 7.18
N THR A 68 -9.87 -20.04 7.75
CA THR A 68 -11.06 -19.89 8.57
C THR A 68 -10.67 -19.29 9.93
N HIS A 69 -10.46 -17.99 9.97
CA HIS A 69 -10.51 -17.17 11.18
C HIS A 69 -10.90 -15.71 10.87
N MET A 70 -11.74 -15.52 9.84
CA MET A 70 -12.08 -14.20 9.26
C MET A 70 -13.59 -13.96 9.17
N ASP A 71 -14.35 -14.43 10.16
CA ASP A 71 -15.81 -14.18 10.22
C ASP A 71 -16.14 -12.68 10.19
N VAL A 72 -15.26 -11.83 10.70
CA VAL A 72 -15.43 -10.36 10.70
C VAL A 72 -15.21 -9.77 9.30
N ILE A 73 -14.16 -10.18 8.57
CA ILE A 73 -13.84 -9.62 7.24
C ILE A 73 -14.89 -9.99 6.19
N ILE A 74 -15.44 -11.20 6.25
CA ILE A 74 -16.48 -11.66 5.32
C ILE A 74 -17.79 -10.88 5.52
N ARG A 75 -18.03 -10.34 6.73
CA ARG A 75 -19.27 -9.64 7.11
C ARG A 75 -19.20 -8.12 6.98
N ILE A 76 -18.10 -7.58 6.44
CA ILE A 76 -17.94 -6.15 6.21
C ILE A 76 -18.33 -5.81 4.77
N ASN A 77 -19.30 -4.90 4.60
CA ASN A 77 -19.55 -4.25 3.33
C ASN A 77 -18.45 -3.23 3.03
N TRP A 78 -17.41 -3.65 2.30
CA TRP A 78 -16.24 -2.82 1.98
C TRP A 78 -16.57 -1.53 1.21
N LEU A 79 -17.66 -1.50 0.43
CA LEU A 79 -18.09 -0.27 -0.24
C LEU A 79 -18.61 0.75 0.77
N ARG A 80 -19.40 0.29 1.75
CA ARG A 80 -19.93 1.12 2.84
C ARG A 80 -18.82 1.59 3.77
N PHE A 81 -17.86 0.72 4.09
CA PHE A 81 -16.66 1.05 4.85
C PHE A 81 -15.86 2.18 4.19
N LYS A 82 -15.55 2.05 2.89
CA LYS A 82 -14.82 3.08 2.14
C LYS A 82 -15.56 4.42 2.10
N LYS A 83 -16.87 4.40 1.83
CA LYS A 83 -17.68 5.62 1.85
C LYS A 83 -17.66 6.31 3.21
N TYR A 84 -17.75 5.54 4.29
CA TYR A 84 -17.71 6.08 5.65
C TYR A 84 -16.37 6.76 5.94
N LEU A 85 -15.25 6.11 5.64
CA LEU A 85 -13.93 6.73 5.83
C LEU A 85 -13.77 7.98 4.98
N SER A 86 -14.12 7.94 3.70
CA SER A 86 -14.00 9.10 2.81
C SER A 86 -14.83 10.30 3.25
N SER A 87 -15.98 10.09 3.93
CA SER A 87 -16.80 11.21 4.41
C SER A 87 -16.42 11.73 5.79
N HIS A 88 -15.67 10.96 6.59
CA HIS A 88 -15.32 11.32 7.98
C HIS A 88 -13.82 11.56 8.21
N CYS A 89 -12.97 11.17 7.27
CA CYS A 89 -11.54 11.45 7.32
C CYS A 89 -11.27 12.86 6.79
N SER A 90 -10.94 13.79 7.67
CA SER A 90 -10.55 15.15 7.29
C SER A 90 -9.12 15.17 6.72
N GLU A 91 -8.94 15.75 5.54
CA GLU A 91 -7.64 15.85 4.86
C GLU A 91 -6.69 16.91 5.47
N SER A 92 -7.11 17.63 6.52
CA SER A 92 -6.40 18.81 7.05
C SER A 92 -6.14 18.77 8.55
N ILE A 93 -5.50 17.70 9.05
CA ILE A 93 -5.00 17.69 10.42
C ILE A 93 -3.64 18.40 10.45
N GLN A 94 -3.62 19.60 11.00
CA GLN A 94 -2.36 20.33 11.22
C GLN A 94 -1.76 19.88 12.55
N LEU A 95 -0.76 19.00 12.49
CA LEU A 95 0.00 18.54 13.65
C LEU A 95 0.95 19.67 14.11
N ARG A 96 0.53 20.49 15.08
CA ARG A 96 1.34 21.64 15.55
C ARG A 96 1.99 21.38 16.91
N PRO A 97 1.26 21.17 18.01
CA PRO A 97 1.86 20.70 19.26
C PRO A 97 2.19 19.19 19.25
N PRO A 98 3.16 18.74 20.08
CA PRO A 98 3.54 17.33 20.18
C PRO A 98 2.37 16.38 20.44
N GLY A 99 1.41 16.79 21.29
CA GLY A 99 0.24 15.98 21.64
C GLY A 99 -0.81 15.82 20.53
N ASP A 100 -0.68 16.54 19.41
CA ASP A 100 -1.57 16.36 18.26
C ASP A 100 -1.36 15.01 17.59
N VAL A 101 -0.15 14.43 17.68
CA VAL A 101 0.14 13.13 17.05
C VAL A 101 -0.64 12.03 17.75
N GLU A 102 -0.56 11.95 19.09
CA GLU A 102 -1.30 10.95 19.86
C GLU A 102 -2.82 11.12 19.70
N LEU A 103 -3.30 12.37 19.76
CA LEU A 103 -4.71 12.67 19.56
C LEU A 103 -5.19 12.30 18.15
N THR A 104 -4.36 12.51 17.14
CA THR A 104 -4.66 12.13 15.75
C THR A 104 -4.72 10.62 15.58
N ILE A 105 -3.79 9.89 16.19
CA ILE A 105 -3.79 8.42 16.20
C ILE A 105 -5.04 7.90 16.89
N GLU A 106 -5.43 8.47 18.04
CA GLU A 106 -6.64 8.07 18.77
C GLU A 106 -7.89 8.32 17.93
N ASN A 107 -8.01 9.52 17.34
CA ASN A 107 -9.14 9.88 16.49
C ASN A 107 -9.25 8.98 15.26
N PHE A 108 -8.12 8.70 14.60
CA PHE A 108 -8.07 7.80 13.45
C PHE A 108 -8.47 6.37 13.82
N THR A 109 -7.96 5.86 14.94
CA THR A 109 -8.28 4.52 15.45
C THR A 109 -9.77 4.40 15.79
N LYS A 110 -10.34 5.43 16.40
CA LYS A 110 -11.78 5.50 16.69
C LYS A 110 -12.62 5.51 15.42
N MET A 111 -12.23 6.32 14.43
CA MET A 111 -12.90 6.37 13.13
C MET A 111 -12.86 5.02 12.41
N MET A 112 -11.72 4.32 12.43
CA MET A 112 -11.59 2.98 11.83
C MET A 112 -12.54 1.98 12.49
N THR A 113 -12.63 1.97 13.82
CA THR A 113 -13.56 1.11 14.56
C THR A 113 -15.02 1.41 14.20
N GLN A 114 -15.40 2.68 14.17
CA GLN A 114 -16.75 3.11 13.78
C GLN A 114 -17.10 2.75 12.34
N ALA A 115 -16.13 2.83 11.43
CA ALA A 115 -16.30 2.43 10.03
C ALA A 115 -16.59 0.93 9.91
N VAL A 116 -15.91 0.09 10.71
CA VAL A 116 -16.17 -1.36 10.77
C VAL A 116 -17.58 -1.64 11.31
N GLU A 117 -17.98 -1.01 12.41
CA GLU A 117 -19.33 -1.16 12.97
C GLU A 117 -20.41 -0.74 11.96
N HIS A 118 -20.24 0.40 11.30
CA HIS A 118 -21.18 0.91 10.32
C HIS A 118 -21.27 0.01 9.07
N ALA A 119 -20.16 -0.61 8.67
CA ALA A 119 -20.09 -1.46 7.49
C ALA A 119 -20.45 -2.93 7.76
N SER A 120 -20.55 -3.33 9.03
CA SER A 120 -20.94 -4.68 9.42
C SER A 120 -22.40 -4.95 9.03
N THR A 121 -22.65 -6.02 8.30
CA THR A 121 -24.01 -6.50 8.02
C THR A 121 -24.56 -7.27 9.21
N SER A 122 -25.67 -6.80 9.79
CA SER A 122 -26.41 -7.54 10.82
C SER A 122 -26.92 -8.88 10.29
N LEU A 123 -26.90 -9.91 11.13
CA LEU A 123 -27.52 -11.21 10.89
C LEU A 123 -29.01 -11.01 10.54
N VAL A 124 -29.42 -11.48 9.35
CA VAL A 124 -30.79 -11.95 9.13
C VAL A 124 -30.78 -13.44 9.42
#